data_AF-A0A6V7LZC8-F1
#
_entry.id   AF-A0A6V7LZC8-F1
#
_cell.length_a   1.000
_cell.length_b   1.000
_cell.length_c   1.000
_cell.angle_alpha   90.00
_cell.angle_beta   90.00
_cell.angle_gamma   90.00
#
_symmetry.space_group_name_H-M   'P 1'
#
loop_
_entity.id
_entity.type
_entity.pdbx_description
1 polymer ?
#
loop_
_entity_poly.entity_id
_entity_poly.type
_entity_poly.pdbx_seq_one_letter_code
_entity_poly.pdbx_strand_id
1 'polypeptide(L)'
;EKWTYPPFGAHMDENGNIYARGAQDMKCVSIQFIEAIRRLKTSGKRFKRTIHISFLPDEEIGGILGMKNFVTTKDFKALNVGFALDEGMPSNDDKFYFHSGEKAAWHFWIRCPGQPGHGSLLLPNNAGEKIRYMIDRLMDVRKEEADKLATGKYQAGDVLSINMTRIR
;
A
#
# COMPACT_ATOMS: atom_id res chain seq x y z
N GLU A 1 4.06 9.74 20.45
CA GLU A 1 4.21 11.10 21.03
C GLU A 1 4.73 12.15 20.02
N LYS A 2 4.51 11.99 18.71
CA LYS A 2 4.96 12.94 17.66
C LYS A 2 3.83 13.72 16.98
N TRP A 3 2.61 13.64 17.50
CA TRP A 3 1.46 14.32 16.90
C TRP A 3 1.26 15.69 17.56
N THR A 4 1.09 16.74 16.75
CA THR A 4 0.75 18.09 17.22
C THR A 4 -0.63 18.15 17.88
N TYR A 5 -1.58 17.36 17.37
CA TYR A 5 -2.95 17.22 17.89
C TYR A 5 -3.27 15.75 18.16
N PRO A 6 -4.21 15.42 19.06
CA PRO A 6 -4.58 14.03 19.31
C PRO A 6 -4.94 13.30 18.00
N PRO A 7 -4.35 12.13 17.71
CA PRO A 7 -4.46 11.48 16.41
C PRO A 7 -5.89 11.08 16.03
N PHE A 8 -6.79 10.96 17.01
CA PHE A 8 -8.20 10.62 16.77
C PHE A 8 -9.15 11.75 17.17
N GLY A 9 -8.62 12.96 17.38
CA GLY A 9 -9.40 14.12 17.80
C GLY A 9 -10.10 14.87 16.66
N ALA A 10 -9.71 14.62 15.40
CA ALA A 10 -10.23 15.34 14.23
C ALA A 10 -10.17 16.87 14.38
N HIS A 11 -9.04 17.36 14.92
CA HIS A 11 -8.83 18.78 15.13
C HIS A 11 -8.82 19.51 13.77
N MET A 12 -9.60 20.58 13.66
CA MET A 12 -9.59 21.46 12.50
C MET A 12 -8.87 22.75 12.88
N ASP A 13 -7.84 23.12 12.12
CA ASP A 13 -7.13 24.38 12.32
C ASP A 13 -7.91 25.58 11.75
N GLU A 14 -7.39 26.78 11.98
CA GLU A 14 -7.91 28.04 11.43
C GLU A 14 -7.96 28.11 9.89
N ASN A 15 -7.20 27.26 9.18
CA ASN A 15 -7.23 27.17 7.71
C ASN A 15 -8.23 26.13 7.20
N GLY A 16 -8.91 25.40 8.09
CA GLY A 16 -9.85 24.34 7.75
C GLY A 16 -9.20 22.97 7.51
N ASN A 17 -7.90 22.81 7.78
CA ASN A 17 -7.21 21.52 7.66
C ASN A 17 -7.60 20.60 8.82
N ILE A 18 -7.93 19.35 8.50
CA ILE A 18 -8.32 18.35 9.51
C ILE A 18 -7.14 17.43 9.84
N TYR A 19 -6.71 17.44 11.10
CA TYR A 19 -5.65 16.61 11.64
C TYR A 19 -6.24 15.40 12.36
N ALA A 20 -6.19 14.24 11.70
CA ALA A 20 -6.49 12.95 12.29
C ALA A 20 -5.85 11.79 11.52
N ARG A 21 -5.55 10.70 12.22
CA ARG A 21 -5.23 9.41 11.63
C ARG A 21 -6.45 8.91 10.85
N GLY A 22 -6.21 8.68 9.57
CA GLY A 22 -7.25 8.28 8.64
C GLY A 22 -7.91 9.45 7.89
N ALA A 23 -7.57 10.71 8.19
CA ALA A 23 -8.15 11.85 7.50
C ALA A 23 -7.89 11.77 5.99
N GLN A 24 -6.62 11.62 5.59
CA GLN A 24 -6.25 11.46 4.19
C GLN A 24 -6.43 10.03 3.70
N ASP A 25 -5.83 9.04 4.38
CA ASP A 25 -5.89 7.63 4.01
C ASP A 25 -6.79 6.80 4.96
N MET A 26 -8.03 6.47 4.58
CA MET A 26 -8.76 6.96 3.40
C MET A 26 -10.18 7.43 3.75
N LYS A 27 -10.38 7.93 4.97
CA LYS A 27 -11.73 8.33 5.43
C LYS A 27 -12.29 9.51 4.66
N CYS A 28 -11.46 10.45 4.19
CA CYS A 28 -11.96 11.54 3.34
C CYS A 28 -12.61 11.01 2.06
N VAL A 29 -11.95 10.09 1.34
CA VAL A 29 -12.47 9.44 0.14
C VAL A 29 -13.77 8.68 0.44
N SER A 30 -13.81 7.97 1.57
CA SER A 30 -15.01 7.25 2.02
C SER A 30 -16.22 8.18 2.18
N ILE A 31 -16.03 9.34 2.84
CA ILE A 31 -17.10 10.33 3.01
C ILE A 31 -17.48 10.97 1.67
N GLN A 32 -16.51 11.24 0.80
CA GLN A 32 -16.78 11.76 -0.55
C GLN A 32 -17.68 10.81 -1.36
N PHE A 33 -17.42 9.50 -1.32
CA PHE A 33 -18.26 8.50 -1.99
C PHE A 33 -19.68 8.46 -1.42
N ILE A 34 -19.83 8.47 -0.09
CA ILE A 34 -21.14 8.50 0.56
C ILE A 34 -21.93 9.74 0.13
N GLU A 35 -21.30 10.91 0.17
CA GLU A 35 -21.92 12.18 -0.19
C GLU A 35 -22.27 12.27 -1.67
N ALA A 36 -21.40 11.78 -2.56
CA ALA A 36 -21.67 11.70 -3.99
C ALA A 36 -22.90 10.84 -4.28
N ILE A 37 -22.99 9.64 -3.69
CA ILE A 37 -24.16 8.77 -3.85
C ILE A 37 -25.42 9.40 -3.26
N ARG A 38 -25.32 10.06 -2.11
CA ARG A 38 -26.45 10.79 -1.52
C ARG A 38 -26.99 11.84 -2.50
N ARG A 39 -26.12 12.69 -3.07
CA ARG A 39 -26.51 13.72 -4.05
C ARG A 39 -27.12 13.13 -5.33
N LEU A 40 -26.55 12.04 -5.84
CA LEU A 40 -27.08 11.35 -7.02
C LEU A 40 -28.47 10.76 -6.76
N LYS A 41 -28.69 10.18 -5.57
CA LYS A 41 -30.01 9.68 -5.16
C LYS A 41 -31.03 10.80 -4.98
N THR A 42 -30.67 11.87 -4.27
CA THR A 42 -31.55 13.02 -4.02
C THR A 42 -31.93 13.75 -5.30
N SER A 43 -31.04 13.81 -6.30
CA SER A 43 -31.33 14.39 -7.62
C SER A 43 -32.14 13.46 -8.55
N GLY A 44 -32.60 12.31 -8.05
CA GLY A 44 -33.44 11.39 -8.81
C GLY A 44 -32.71 10.61 -9.92
N LYS A 45 -31.37 10.61 -9.94
CA LYS A 45 -30.61 9.89 -10.96
C LYS A 45 -30.89 8.38 -10.90
N ARG A 46 -30.88 7.75 -12.07
CA ARG A 46 -31.01 6.30 -12.26
C ARG A 46 -29.91 5.85 -13.21
N PHE A 47 -29.24 4.76 -12.85
CA PHE A 47 -28.12 4.22 -13.60
C PHE A 47 -28.50 2.89 -14.23
N LYS A 48 -27.86 2.54 -15.35
CA LYS A 48 -28.07 1.24 -16.03
C LYS A 48 -27.53 0.05 -15.22
N ARG A 49 -26.60 0.30 -14.29
CA ARG A 49 -25.95 -0.69 -13.43
C ARG A 49 -26.05 -0.22 -11.98
N THR A 50 -26.05 -1.18 -11.06
CA THR A 50 -26.00 -0.90 -9.62
C THR A 50 -24.63 -0.33 -9.26
N ILE A 51 -24.63 0.74 -8.45
CA ILE A 51 -23.40 1.23 -7.83
C ILE A 51 -23.30 0.58 -6.45
N HIS A 52 -22.26 -0.23 -6.25
CA HIS A 52 -21.94 -0.83 -4.97
C HIS A 52 -20.87 0.01 -4.28
N ILE A 53 -21.01 0.21 -2.97
CA ILE A 53 -19.96 0.75 -2.11
C ILE A 53 -19.62 -0.32 -1.08
N SER A 54 -18.33 -0.61 -0.92
CA SER A 54 -17.83 -1.58 0.06
C SER A 54 -16.74 -0.91 0.89
N PHE A 55 -16.91 -0.95 2.21
CA PHE A 55 -15.89 -0.54 3.17
C PHE A 55 -15.37 -1.80 3.85
N LEU A 56 -14.09 -2.08 3.68
CA LEU A 56 -13.47 -3.33 4.13
C LEU A 56 -12.32 -3.02 5.09
N PRO A 57 -12.12 -3.87 6.11
CA PRO A 57 -10.98 -3.74 7.00
C PRO A 57 -9.70 -4.26 6.32
N ASP A 58 -8.58 -4.04 7.02
CA ASP A 58 -7.28 -4.71 6.80
C ASP A 58 -6.48 -4.34 5.55
N GLU A 59 -6.89 -3.35 4.73
CA GLU A 59 -6.11 -2.88 3.57
C GLU A 59 -4.63 -2.65 3.95
N GLU A 60 -4.40 -1.82 4.98
CA GLU A 60 -3.09 -1.40 5.50
C GLU A 60 -2.19 -2.54 6.00
N ILE A 61 -2.74 -3.74 6.17
CA ILE A 61 -2.01 -4.95 6.58
C ILE A 61 -2.09 -6.06 5.52
N GLY A 62 -2.46 -5.73 4.29
CA GLY A 62 -2.48 -6.60 3.11
C GLY A 62 -3.83 -7.24 2.78
N GLY A 63 -4.92 -6.80 3.40
CA GLY A 63 -6.30 -7.19 3.06
C GLY A 63 -6.62 -8.67 3.25
N ILE A 64 -5.82 -9.41 4.04
CA ILE A 64 -5.89 -10.88 4.14
C ILE A 64 -7.24 -11.34 4.69
N LEU A 65 -7.73 -10.73 5.77
CA LEU A 65 -9.03 -11.07 6.35
C LEU A 65 -10.18 -10.21 5.80
N GLY A 66 -9.85 -9.12 5.09
CA GLY A 66 -10.80 -8.25 4.40
C GLY A 66 -11.10 -8.72 2.98
N MET A 67 -10.67 -7.92 1.99
CA MET A 67 -11.01 -8.14 0.57
C MET A 67 -10.62 -9.53 0.07
N LYS A 68 -9.43 -10.04 0.43
CA LYS A 68 -8.94 -11.36 -0.03
C LYS A 68 -9.90 -12.50 0.29
N ASN A 69 -10.52 -12.48 1.46
CA ASN A 69 -11.53 -13.46 1.83
C ASN A 69 -12.87 -13.15 1.15
N PHE A 70 -13.28 -11.87 1.17
CA PHE A 70 -14.58 -11.44 0.64
C PHE A 70 -14.77 -11.80 -0.84
N VAL A 71 -13.75 -11.62 -1.68
CA VAL A 71 -13.83 -11.92 -3.13
C VAL A 71 -14.14 -13.38 -3.45
N THR A 72 -13.91 -14.29 -2.50
CA THR A 72 -14.17 -15.73 -2.68
C THR A 72 -15.62 -16.12 -2.35
N THR A 73 -16.38 -15.21 -1.75
CA THR A 73 -17.73 -15.49 -1.24
C THR A 73 -18.80 -15.45 -2.33
N LYS A 74 -19.94 -16.09 -2.06
CA LYS A 74 -21.12 -15.99 -2.92
C LYS A 74 -21.69 -14.57 -2.96
N ASP A 75 -21.55 -13.82 -1.86
CA ASP A 75 -22.03 -12.44 -1.77
C ASP A 75 -21.27 -11.51 -2.71
N PHE A 76 -19.93 -11.60 -2.74
CA PHE A 76 -19.13 -10.85 -3.72
C PHE A 76 -19.49 -11.24 -5.16
N LYS A 77 -19.64 -12.54 -5.44
CA LYS A 77 -20.07 -13.01 -6.76
C LYS A 77 -21.44 -12.45 -7.16
N ALA A 78 -22.37 -12.32 -6.21
CA ALA A 78 -23.70 -11.76 -6.44
C ALA A 78 -23.69 -10.26 -6.78
N LEU A 79 -22.64 -9.52 -6.41
CA LEU A 79 -22.48 -8.11 -6.81
C LEU A 79 -22.35 -7.95 -8.33
N ASN A 80 -21.87 -8.96 -9.05
CA ASN A 80 -21.71 -8.93 -10.52
C ASN A 80 -20.97 -7.67 -11.00
N VAL A 81 -19.83 -7.40 -10.35
CA VAL A 81 -18.99 -6.21 -10.57
C VAL A 81 -18.38 -6.25 -11.97
N GLY A 82 -18.55 -5.15 -12.72
CA GLY A 82 -17.93 -4.99 -14.05
C GLY A 82 -16.67 -4.13 -14.05
N PHE A 83 -16.58 -3.17 -13.13
CA PHE A 83 -15.39 -2.36 -12.88
C PHE A 83 -15.42 -1.89 -11.42
N ALA A 84 -14.27 -1.56 -10.87
CA ALA A 84 -14.13 -1.01 -9.52
C ALA A 84 -13.26 0.25 -9.55
N LEU A 85 -13.51 1.14 -8.59
CA LEU A 85 -12.59 2.21 -8.20
C LEU A 85 -12.09 1.84 -6.80
N ASP A 86 -10.78 1.88 -6.60
CA ASP A 86 -10.15 1.68 -5.29
C ASP A 86 -9.97 3.03 -4.56
N GLU A 87 -9.11 3.04 -3.55
CA GLU A 87 -8.81 4.23 -2.75
C GLU A 87 -8.12 5.36 -3.52
N GLY A 88 -7.47 5.02 -4.64
CA GLY A 88 -6.66 5.94 -5.41
C GLY A 88 -5.46 6.48 -4.63
N MET A 89 -5.02 7.69 -4.97
CA MET A 89 -3.87 8.35 -4.35
C MET A 89 -4.25 9.81 -4.07
N PRO A 90 -3.84 10.40 -2.93
CA PRO A 90 -4.03 11.82 -2.70
C PRO A 90 -3.31 12.65 -3.76
N SER A 91 -3.91 13.80 -4.12
CA SER A 91 -3.22 14.85 -4.87
C SER A 91 -2.99 16.08 -3.98
N ASN A 92 -1.88 16.77 -4.23
CA ASN A 92 -1.57 18.06 -3.63
C ASN A 92 -2.15 19.24 -4.42
N ASP A 93 -2.78 18.97 -5.57
CA ASP A 93 -3.41 19.96 -6.44
C ASP A 93 -4.82 19.52 -6.85
N ASP A 94 -5.50 20.35 -7.65
CA ASP A 94 -6.87 20.11 -8.14
C ASP A 94 -6.94 19.08 -9.29
N LYS A 95 -6.04 18.08 -9.30
CA LYS A 95 -6.04 16.99 -10.28
C LYS A 95 -6.34 15.66 -9.64
N PHE A 96 -7.08 14.83 -10.37
CA PHE A 96 -7.28 13.43 -10.03
C PHE A 96 -6.27 12.57 -10.80
N TYR A 97 -5.52 11.74 -10.09
CA TYR A 97 -4.69 10.72 -10.71
C TYR A 97 -5.52 9.49 -11.03
N PHE A 98 -5.43 9.03 -12.28
CA PHE A 98 -6.05 7.78 -12.71
C PHE A 98 -4.95 6.74 -12.89
N HIS A 99 -5.03 5.66 -12.10
CA HIS A 99 -4.13 4.53 -12.18
C HIS A 99 -4.89 3.33 -12.73
N SER A 100 -4.35 2.68 -13.77
CA SER A 100 -4.94 1.49 -14.38
C SER A 100 -4.31 0.19 -13.88
N GLY A 101 -3.40 0.26 -12.92
CA GLY A 101 -2.71 -0.89 -12.36
C GLY A 101 -1.69 -0.49 -11.29
N GLU A 102 -1.30 -1.48 -10.51
CA GLU A 102 -0.36 -1.35 -9.39
C GLU A 102 0.70 -2.44 -9.47
N LYS A 103 1.82 -2.22 -8.76
CA LYS A 103 2.84 -3.25 -8.61
C LYS A 103 2.37 -4.33 -7.64
N ALA A 104 2.73 -5.58 -7.93
CA ALA A 104 2.57 -6.66 -6.98
C ALA A 104 3.56 -6.49 -5.80
N ALA A 105 3.04 -6.30 -4.60
CA ALA A 105 3.84 -6.22 -3.37
C ALA A 105 4.18 -7.62 -2.85
N TRP A 106 5.47 -7.92 -2.69
CA TRP A 106 5.97 -9.22 -2.25
C TRP A 106 6.88 -9.06 -1.03
N HIS A 107 6.58 -9.80 0.05
CA HIS A 107 7.36 -9.78 1.30
C HIS A 107 8.06 -11.12 1.52
N PHE A 108 9.38 -11.11 1.68
CA PHE A 108 10.20 -12.32 1.89
C PHE A 108 11.05 -12.26 3.15
N TRP A 109 11.31 -13.45 3.70
CA TRP A 109 12.23 -13.65 4.81
C TRP A 109 13.39 -14.52 4.34
N ILE A 110 14.59 -13.96 4.31
CA ILE A 110 15.80 -14.69 3.98
C ILE A 110 16.48 -15.11 5.28
N ARG A 111 16.67 -16.42 5.46
CA ARG A 111 17.35 -16.98 6.63
C ARG A 111 18.73 -17.50 6.22
N CYS A 112 19.78 -16.97 6.83
CA CYS A 112 21.17 -17.37 6.59
C CYS A 112 21.74 -18.13 7.79
N PRO A 113 21.47 -19.44 7.96
CA PRO A 113 22.02 -20.21 9.07
C PRO A 113 23.53 -20.40 8.90
N GLY A 114 24.25 -20.43 10.02
CA GLY A 114 25.69 -20.67 10.07
C GLY A 114 26.09 -21.50 11.27
N GLN A 115 27.36 -21.91 11.33
CA GLN A 115 27.91 -22.68 12.42
C GLN A 115 28.19 -21.78 13.63
N PRO A 116 27.64 -22.07 14.83
CA PRO A 116 27.98 -21.35 16.05
C PRO A 116 29.35 -21.79 16.58
N GLY A 117 30.04 -20.91 17.31
CA GLY A 117 31.30 -21.21 17.96
C GLY A 117 31.87 -20.05 18.76
N HIS A 118 33.02 -20.29 19.39
CA HIS A 118 33.72 -19.27 20.17
C HIS A 118 34.24 -18.14 19.26
N GLY A 119 34.03 -16.88 19.66
CA GLY A 119 34.34 -15.71 18.81
C GLY A 119 35.81 -15.50 18.47
N SER A 120 36.73 -16.19 19.14
CA SER A 120 38.17 -16.19 18.80
C SER A 120 38.52 -17.18 17.68
N LEU A 121 37.56 -17.98 17.20
CA LEU A 121 37.77 -19.01 16.17
C LEU A 121 37.14 -18.56 14.85
N LEU A 122 37.87 -18.75 13.75
CA LEU A 122 37.40 -18.47 12.39
C LEU A 122 36.76 -19.74 11.80
N LEU A 123 35.61 -20.13 12.34
CA LEU A 123 34.90 -21.30 11.84
C LEU A 123 34.32 -21.03 10.45
N PRO A 124 34.39 -22.02 9.53
CA PRO A 124 33.73 -21.90 8.23
C PRO A 124 32.20 -21.85 8.41
N ASN A 125 31.47 -21.57 7.32
CA ASN A 125 30.01 -21.55 7.32
C ASN A 125 29.42 -20.47 8.25
N ASN A 126 29.95 -19.24 8.18
CA ASN A 126 29.53 -18.13 9.03
C ASN A 126 28.21 -17.50 8.53
N ALA A 127 27.26 -17.23 9.45
CA ALA A 127 25.98 -16.61 9.12
C ALA A 127 26.14 -15.15 8.62
N GLY A 128 27.10 -14.41 9.20
CA GLY A 128 27.46 -13.04 8.84
C GLY A 128 28.00 -12.92 7.41
N GLU A 129 28.87 -13.84 6.98
CA GLU A 129 29.38 -13.87 5.61
C GLU A 129 28.25 -14.13 4.59
N LYS A 130 27.33 -15.04 4.92
CA LYS A 130 26.18 -15.36 4.07
C LYS A 130 25.19 -14.20 3.98
N ILE A 131 24.87 -13.54 5.11
CA ILE A 131 23.93 -12.41 5.07
C ILE A 131 24.55 -11.23 4.32
N ARG A 132 25.86 -10.98 4.47
CA ARG A 132 26.59 -10.00 3.66
C ARG A 132 26.41 -10.28 2.17
N TYR A 133 26.66 -11.51 1.73
CA TYR A 133 26.45 -11.90 0.33
C TYR A 133 25.01 -11.62 -0.13
N MET A 134 24.01 -11.99 0.66
CA MET A 134 22.61 -11.74 0.29
C MET A 134 22.26 -10.25 0.22
N ILE A 135 22.78 -9.43 1.14
CA ILE A 135 22.58 -7.98 1.13
C ILE A 135 23.20 -7.39 -0.14
N ASP A 136 24.45 -7.73 -0.43
CA ASP A 136 25.16 -7.23 -1.61
C ASP A 136 24.37 -7.55 -2.89
N ARG A 137 23.91 -8.80 -3.06
CA ARG A 137 23.11 -9.20 -4.22
C ARG A 137 21.78 -8.44 -4.34
N LEU A 138 21.09 -8.17 -3.23
CA LEU A 138 19.83 -7.41 -3.25
C LEU A 138 20.07 -5.93 -3.57
N MET A 139 21.18 -5.36 -3.08
CA MET A 139 21.55 -3.97 -3.35
C MET A 139 22.05 -3.79 -4.79
N ASP A 140 22.73 -4.79 -5.36
CA ASP A 140 23.10 -4.81 -6.78
C ASP A 140 21.86 -4.71 -7.67
N VAL A 141 20.85 -5.58 -7.44
CA VAL A 141 19.59 -5.53 -8.20
C VAL A 141 18.88 -4.20 -8.01
N ARG A 142 18.81 -3.68 -6.78
CA ARG A 142 18.22 -2.36 -6.51
C ARG A 142 18.93 -1.26 -7.31
N LYS A 143 20.27 -1.31 -7.39
CA LYS A 143 21.06 -0.36 -8.16
C LYS A 143 20.78 -0.47 -9.64
N GLU A 144 20.73 -1.68 -10.20
CA GLU A 144 20.40 -1.90 -11.62
C GLU A 144 19.03 -1.31 -11.98
N GLU A 145 18.01 -1.51 -11.13
CA GLU A 145 16.67 -0.95 -11.34
C GLU A 145 16.63 0.58 -11.17
N ALA A 146 17.41 1.13 -10.25
CA ALA A 146 17.56 2.57 -10.08
C ALA A 146 18.27 3.22 -11.29
N ASP A 147 19.30 2.56 -11.82
CA ASP A 147 20.04 3.01 -12.99
C ASP A 147 19.12 3.01 -14.23
N LYS A 148 18.19 2.04 -14.37
CA LYS A 148 17.13 2.06 -15.41
C LYS A 148 16.27 3.32 -15.29
N LEU A 149 15.76 3.64 -14.11
CA LEU A 149 14.96 4.85 -13.89
C LEU A 149 15.73 6.13 -14.24
N ALA A 150 17.02 6.20 -13.87
CA ALA A 150 17.86 7.37 -14.12
C ALA A 150 18.03 7.68 -15.62
N THR A 151 17.80 6.71 -16.51
CA THR A 151 17.81 6.95 -17.97
C THR A 151 16.64 7.79 -18.48
N GLY A 152 15.57 7.94 -17.68
CA GLY A 152 14.33 8.60 -18.09
C GLY A 152 13.46 7.81 -19.08
N LYS A 153 13.90 6.59 -19.49
CA LYS A 153 13.14 5.72 -20.41
C LYS A 153 12.08 4.86 -19.71
N TYR A 154 12.17 4.73 -18.39
CA TYR A 154 11.30 3.89 -17.57
C TYR A 154 10.55 4.73 -16.57
N GLN A 155 9.29 4.40 -16.34
CA GLN A 155 8.48 4.96 -15.26
C GLN A 155 8.64 4.14 -13.99
N ALA A 156 8.18 4.70 -12.87
CA ALA A 156 8.23 4.01 -11.58
C ALA A 156 7.57 2.63 -11.64
N GLY A 157 6.46 2.47 -12.39
CA GLY A 157 5.76 1.20 -12.58
C GLY A 157 6.56 0.12 -13.32
N ASP A 158 7.53 0.50 -14.15
CA ASP A 158 8.23 -0.41 -15.07
C ASP A 158 9.43 -1.14 -14.46
N VAL A 159 9.83 -0.75 -13.25
CA VAL A 159 11.03 -1.29 -12.58
C VAL A 159 10.68 -2.06 -11.31
N LEU A 160 11.56 -2.96 -10.90
CA LEU A 160 11.44 -3.64 -9.61
C LEU A 160 11.96 -2.74 -8.49
N SER A 161 11.15 -2.55 -7.44
CA SER A 161 11.57 -1.86 -6.22
C SER A 161 11.84 -2.86 -5.10
N ILE A 162 13.11 -2.96 -4.67
CA ILE A 162 13.53 -3.80 -3.54
C ILE A 162 13.83 -2.90 -2.34
N ASN A 163 13.25 -3.19 -1.18
CA ASN A 163 13.57 -2.50 0.06
C ASN A 163 13.89 -3.50 1.17
N MET A 164 15.07 -3.35 1.80
CA MET A 164 15.45 -4.14 2.97
C MET A 164 15.10 -3.35 4.22
N THR A 165 14.00 -3.74 4.87
CA THR A 165 13.44 -2.98 5.99
C THR A 165 13.95 -3.45 7.35
N ARG A 166 14.50 -4.67 7.45
CA ARG A 166 14.98 -5.21 8.72
C ARG A 166 16.06 -6.28 8.55
N ILE A 167 17.08 -6.20 9.40
CA ILE A 167 18.02 -7.29 9.70
C ILE A 167 17.74 -7.72 11.15
N ARG A 168 17.58 -9.02 11.38
CA ARG A 168 17.32 -9.60 12.71
C ARG A 168 18.31 -10.71 12.99
#